data_AF-A0A392MVF8-F1
#
_entry.id   AF-A0A392MVF8-F1
#
_cell.length_a   1.000
_cell.length_b   1.000
_cell.length_c   1.000
_cell.angle_alpha   90.00
_cell.angle_beta   90.00
_cell.angle_gamma   90.00
#
_symmetry.space_group_name_H-M   'P 1'
#
loop_
_entity.id
_entity.type
_entity.pdbx_description
1 polymer ?
#
loop_
_entity_poly.entity_id
_entity_poly.type
_entity_poly.pdbx_seq_one_letter_code
_entity_poly.pdbx_strand_id
1 'polypeptide(L)'
;MKTIPLILMGCGGVGSHLLQHIVSCRSIHSAQGLCLRVVGVGDSKSLVVVDDLLNKGLDDSFLLELCRLKNGGESLSKLGDFGQCQVFVHSESKGKILEIASQLGKKTGLVFVDCTASSDTIVVLKQVVDLGCCVVMANKKPLTSTMNLSF
;
A
#
# COMPACT_ATOMS: atom_id res chain seq x y z
N MET A 1 -7.53 -8.47 19.30
CA MET A 1 -6.45 -8.00 18.40
C MET A 1 -7.05 -7.05 17.38
N LYS A 2 -6.58 -5.80 17.31
CA LYS A 2 -7.04 -4.80 16.36
C LYS A 2 -6.25 -4.92 15.05
N THR A 3 -6.96 -5.18 13.97
CA THR A 3 -6.37 -5.30 12.63
C THR A 3 -6.47 -3.97 11.90
N ILE A 4 -5.35 -3.46 11.40
CA ILE A 4 -5.25 -2.23 10.64
C ILE A 4 -4.90 -2.60 9.20
N PRO A 5 -5.85 -2.57 8.25
CA PRO A 5 -5.53 -2.80 6.86
C PRO A 5 -4.75 -1.62 6.29
N LEU A 6 -3.72 -1.91 5.49
CA LEU A 6 -2.93 -0.88 4.84
C LEU A 6 -2.59 -1.23 3.40
N ILE A 7 -2.58 -0.21 2.54
CA ILE A 7 -2.06 -0.26 1.18
C ILE A 7 -0.84 0.64 1.09
N LEU A 8 0.27 0.13 0.55
CA LEU A 8 1.53 0.87 0.45
C LEU A 8 1.82 1.23 -1.00
N MET A 9 1.95 2.53 -1.27
CA MET A 9 2.38 3.03 -2.57
C MET A 9 3.84 3.45 -2.51
N GLY A 10 4.64 2.97 -3.46
CA GLY A 10 6.07 3.25 -3.56
C GLY A 10 6.92 2.24 -2.83
N CYS A 11 7.17 1.09 -3.47
CA CYS A 11 8.11 0.08 -2.98
C CYS A 11 9.56 0.32 -3.48
N GLY A 12 10.07 1.53 -3.23
CA GLY A 12 11.50 1.84 -3.35
C GLY A 12 12.20 1.70 -2.00
N GLY A 13 13.32 2.40 -1.79
CA GLY A 13 14.10 2.29 -0.54
C GLY A 13 13.28 2.43 0.75
N VAL A 14 12.43 3.46 0.84
CA VAL A 14 11.59 3.69 2.03
C VAL A 14 10.51 2.62 2.19
N GLY A 15 9.75 2.34 1.13
CA GLY A 15 8.65 1.37 1.18
C GLY A 15 9.13 -0.06 1.46
N SER A 16 10.22 -0.49 0.84
CA SER A 16 10.80 -1.83 1.08
C SER A 16 11.29 -1.98 2.52
N HIS A 17 11.98 -0.97 3.07
CA HIS A 17 12.38 -1.00 4.48
C HIS A 17 11.18 -1.00 5.42
N LEU A 18 10.13 -0.24 5.13
CA LEU A 18 8.91 -0.25 5.93
C LEU A 18 8.26 -1.65 5.93
N LEU A 19 8.16 -2.32 4.78
CA LEU A 19 7.63 -3.67 4.70
C LEU A 19 8.47 -4.68 5.50
N GLN A 20 9.80 -4.64 5.35
CA GLN A 20 10.72 -5.48 6.14
C GLN A 20 10.57 -5.24 7.64
N HIS A 21 10.39 -3.98 8.05
CA HIS A 21 10.20 -3.62 9.45
C HIS A 21 8.85 -4.10 9.98
N ILE A 22 7.77 -4.00 9.19
CA ILE A 22 6.45 -4.55 9.54
C ILE A 22 6.55 -6.05 9.82
N VAL A 23 7.24 -6.80 8.95
CA VAL A 23 7.47 -8.25 9.10
C VAL A 23 8.31 -8.55 10.35
N SER A 24 9.45 -7.85 10.51
CA SER A 24 10.38 -8.09 11.62
C SER A 24 9.76 -7.76 12.99
N CYS A 25 8.81 -6.83 13.04
CA CYS A 25 8.15 -6.39 14.27
C CYS A 25 6.77 -7.04 14.50
N ARG A 26 6.38 -8.07 13.74
CA ARG A 26 5.07 -8.76 13.89
C ARG A 26 4.79 -9.22 15.32
N SER A 27 5.78 -9.82 15.98
CA SER A 27 5.66 -10.29 17.36
C SER A 27 5.40 -9.15 18.33
N ILE A 28 6.10 -8.01 18.16
CA ILE A 28 5.93 -6.80 18.97
C ILE A 28 4.53 -6.22 18.76
N HIS A 29 4.08 -6.08 17.50
CA HIS A 29 2.73 -5.61 17.19
C HIS A 29 1.68 -6.53 17.83
N SER A 30 1.85 -7.84 17.73
CA SER A 30 0.93 -8.83 18.32
C SER A 30 0.87 -8.73 19.85
N ALA A 31 2.02 -8.57 20.51
CA ALA A 31 2.10 -8.34 21.95
C ALA A 31 1.38 -7.04 22.39
N GLN A 32 1.31 -6.04 21.51
CA GLN A 32 0.54 -4.80 21.71
C GLN A 32 -0.93 -4.92 21.25
N GLY A 33 -1.37 -6.12 20.86
CA GLY A 33 -2.73 -6.37 20.39
C GLY A 33 -3.02 -5.80 19.00
N LEU A 34 -2.01 -5.52 18.18
CA LEU A 34 -2.10 -4.93 16.85
C LEU A 34 -1.70 -5.92 15.75
N CYS A 35 -2.35 -5.81 14.60
CA CYS A 35 -1.95 -6.51 13.37
C CYS A 35 -2.00 -5.56 12.17
N LEU A 36 -0.85 -5.24 11.58
CA LEU A 36 -0.75 -4.42 10.37
C LEU A 36 -0.96 -5.28 9.12
N ARG A 37 -2.19 -5.35 8.63
CA ARG A 37 -2.55 -6.23 7.50
C ARG A 37 -2.26 -5.53 6.18
N VAL A 38 -1.16 -5.89 5.52
CA VAL A 38 -0.83 -5.34 4.20
C VAL A 38 -1.75 -5.97 3.17
N VAL A 39 -2.66 -5.17 2.60
CA VAL A 39 -3.64 -5.65 1.60
C VAL A 39 -3.20 -5.40 0.17
N GLY A 40 -2.25 -4.49 -0.03
CA GLY A 40 -1.64 -4.26 -1.33
C GLY A 40 -0.37 -3.43 -1.28
N VAL A 41 0.46 -3.60 -2.30
CA VAL A 41 1.72 -2.89 -2.50
C VAL A 41 1.83 -2.47 -3.96
N GLY A 42 2.04 -1.18 -4.21
CA GLY A 42 2.18 -0.61 -5.54
C GLY A 42 3.53 0.05 -5.77
N ASP A 43 3.96 0.05 -7.03
CA ASP A 43 5.07 0.86 -7.54
C ASP A 43 4.63 1.72 -8.72
N SER A 44 5.57 2.29 -9.48
CA SER A 44 5.25 3.12 -10.64
C SER A 44 4.64 2.35 -11.82
N LYS A 45 4.71 1.01 -11.82
CA LYS A 45 4.28 0.18 -12.96
C LYS A 45 3.05 -0.67 -12.65
N SER A 46 2.86 -1.03 -11.38
CA SER A 46 1.90 -2.06 -11.01
C SER A 46 1.46 -1.97 -9.55
N LEU A 47 0.33 -2.59 -9.26
CA LEU A 47 -0.24 -2.76 -7.94
C LEU A 47 -0.51 -4.24 -7.70
N VAL A 48 0.03 -4.78 -6.62
CA VAL A 48 -0.30 -6.13 -6.15
C VAL A 48 -1.28 -6.04 -5.00
N VAL A 49 -2.32 -6.86 -5.02
CA VAL A 49 -3.41 -6.85 -4.04
C VAL A 49 -3.74 -8.28 -3.62
N VAL A 50 -4.10 -8.50 -2.36
CA VAL A 50 -4.61 -9.80 -1.88
C VAL A 50 -5.99 -10.11 -2.47
N ASP A 51 -6.28 -11.39 -2.73
CA ASP A 51 -7.58 -11.81 -3.29
C ASP A 51 -8.77 -11.55 -2.36
N ASP A 52 -8.56 -11.70 -1.04
CA ASP A 52 -9.57 -11.43 -0.01
C ASP A 52 -9.18 -10.22 0.83
N LEU A 53 -9.69 -9.06 0.41
CA LEU A 53 -9.46 -7.76 1.07
C LEU A 53 -10.03 -7.66 2.49
N LEU A 54 -11.01 -8.50 2.85
CA LEU A 54 -11.67 -8.41 4.15
C LEU A 54 -10.91 -9.20 5.21
N ASN A 55 -10.43 -10.40 4.87
CA ASN A 55 -9.90 -11.33 5.85
C ASN A 55 -8.40 -11.60 5.71
N LYS A 56 -7.80 -11.39 4.53
CA LYS A 56 -6.40 -11.75 4.28
C LYS A 56 -5.50 -10.54 4.11
N GLY A 57 -4.21 -10.75 4.31
CA GLY A 57 -3.15 -9.83 3.91
C GLY A 57 -2.08 -10.63 3.17
N LEU A 58 -1.18 -9.91 2.50
CA LEU A 58 0.04 -10.49 1.94
C LEU A 58 0.86 -11.08 3.10
N ASP A 59 1.25 -12.35 2.95
CA ASP A 59 2.02 -13.05 3.98
C ASP A 59 3.47 -12.56 4.05
N ASP A 60 4.14 -12.90 5.15
CA ASP A 60 5.50 -12.41 5.41
C ASP A 60 6.51 -12.90 4.34
N SER A 61 6.37 -14.14 3.85
CA SER A 61 7.23 -14.66 2.77
C SER A 61 7.04 -13.89 1.47
N PHE A 62 5.80 -13.56 1.11
CA PHE A 62 5.46 -12.75 -0.05
C PHE A 62 6.03 -11.34 0.08
N LEU A 63 5.86 -10.69 1.24
CA LEU A 63 6.39 -9.35 1.47
C LEU A 63 7.91 -9.28 1.39
N LEU A 64 8.60 -10.29 1.93
CA LEU A 64 10.06 -10.37 1.87
C LEU A 64 10.56 -10.65 0.44
N GLU A 65 9.89 -11.52 -0.29
CA GLU A 65 10.21 -11.81 -1.70
C GLU A 65 9.97 -10.59 -2.59
N LEU A 66 8.85 -9.88 -2.37
CA LEU A 66 8.58 -8.61 -3.03
C LEU A 66 9.71 -7.61 -2.80
N CYS A 67 10.17 -7.46 -1.55
CA CYS A 67 11.30 -6.58 -1.23
C CYS A 67 12.59 -7.03 -1.94
N ARG A 68 12.86 -8.33 -2.01
CA ARG A 68 14.02 -8.89 -2.72
C ARG A 68 13.99 -8.55 -4.20
N LEU A 69 12.85 -8.75 -4.87
CA LEU A 69 12.66 -8.41 -6.29
C LEU A 69 12.85 -6.92 -6.54
N LYS A 70 12.27 -6.05 -5.71
CA LYS A 70 12.41 -4.60 -5.85
C LYS A 70 13.84 -4.11 -5.64
N ASN A 71 14.56 -4.68 -4.67
CA ASN A 71 15.98 -4.39 -4.47
C ASN A 71 16.85 -4.87 -5.63
N GLY A 72 16.45 -5.95 -6.31
CA GLY A 72 17.07 -6.41 -7.57
C GLY A 72 16.72 -5.57 -8.80
N GLY A 73 15.90 -4.53 -8.66
CA GLY A 73 15.47 -3.67 -9.77
C GLY A 73 14.35 -4.27 -10.63
N GLU A 74 13.71 -5.36 -10.17
CA GLU A 74 12.70 -6.07 -10.93
C GLU A 74 11.29 -5.46 -10.76
N SER A 75 10.37 -5.90 -11.63
CA SER A 75 8.96 -5.48 -11.67
C SER A 75 8.11 -6.35 -10.77
N LEU A 76 7.11 -5.76 -10.09
CA LEU A 76 6.13 -6.52 -9.29
C LEU A 76 5.27 -7.45 -10.16
N SER A 77 5.21 -7.22 -11.47
CA SER A 77 4.48 -8.10 -12.40
C SER A 77 4.95 -9.56 -12.37
N LYS A 78 6.20 -9.82 -11.95
CA LYS A 78 6.72 -11.18 -11.78
C LYS A 78 6.13 -11.93 -10.58
N LEU A 79 5.45 -11.22 -9.67
CA LEU A 79 4.82 -11.83 -8.49
C LEU A 79 3.44 -12.42 -8.77
N GLY A 80 2.88 -12.23 -9.98
CA GLY A 80 1.57 -12.79 -10.32
C GLY A 80 1.52 -14.33 -10.21
N ASP A 81 2.67 -14.99 -10.38
CA ASP A 81 2.79 -16.45 -10.25
C ASP A 81 3.16 -16.90 -8.82
N PHE A 82 3.34 -15.96 -7.88
CA PHE A 82 3.80 -16.24 -6.53
C PHE A 82 2.71 -15.93 -5.49
N GLY A 83 2.10 -16.97 -4.91
CA GLY A 83 1.10 -16.81 -3.85
C GLY A 83 -0.30 -16.41 -4.32
N GLN A 84 -1.19 -16.09 -3.38
CA GLN A 84 -2.59 -15.70 -3.63
C GLN A 84 -2.71 -14.18 -3.74
N CYS A 85 -2.42 -13.63 -4.93
CA CYS A 85 -2.55 -12.20 -5.20
C CYS A 85 -3.01 -11.89 -6.62
N GLN A 86 -3.54 -10.68 -6.80
CA GLN A 86 -3.87 -10.09 -8.09
C GLN A 86 -2.88 -8.97 -8.41
N VAL A 87 -2.40 -8.96 -9.66
CA VAL A 87 -1.52 -7.90 -10.18
C VAL A 87 -2.31 -7.04 -11.16
N PHE A 88 -2.34 -5.74 -10.91
CA PHE A 88 -2.93 -4.73 -11.76
C PHE A 88 -1.83 -3.86 -12.37
N VAL A 89 -1.97 -3.49 -13.64
CA VAL A 89 -1.05 -2.56 -14.30
C VAL A 89 -1.36 -1.11 -13.90
N HIS A 90 -0.41 -0.19 -14.11
CA HIS A 90 -0.51 1.20 -13.66
C HIS A 90 -1.82 1.91 -14.05
N SER A 91 -2.29 1.72 -15.29
CA SER A 91 -3.53 2.33 -15.79
C SER A 91 -4.78 1.92 -14.99
N GLU A 92 -4.78 0.72 -14.42
CA GLU A 92 -5.89 0.16 -13.64
C GLU A 92 -5.71 0.39 -12.14
N SER A 93 -4.47 0.62 -11.70
CA SER A 93 -4.08 0.70 -10.29
C SER A 93 -4.87 1.76 -9.53
N LYS A 94 -5.13 2.93 -10.13
CA LYS A 94 -5.93 3.99 -9.50
C LYS A 94 -7.36 3.53 -9.21
N GLY A 95 -8.03 2.92 -10.20
CA GLY A 95 -9.39 2.42 -10.03
C GLY A 95 -9.46 1.38 -8.91
N LYS A 96 -8.50 0.45 -8.89
CA LYS A 96 -8.43 -0.58 -7.85
C LYS A 96 -8.18 -0.02 -6.45
N ILE A 97 -7.30 0.98 -6.31
CA ILE A 97 -7.07 1.67 -5.03
C ILE A 97 -8.38 2.26 -4.49
N LEU A 98 -9.16 2.94 -5.33
CA LEU A 98 -10.42 3.56 -4.92
C LEU A 98 -11.48 2.51 -4.57
N GLU A 99 -11.53 1.40 -5.29
CA GLU A 99 -12.38 0.25 -4.95
C GLU A 99 -12.05 -0.27 -3.54
N ILE A 100 -10.77 -0.54 -3.26
CA ILE A 100 -10.30 -1.00 -1.94
C ILE A 100 -10.64 0.03 -0.85
N ALA A 101 -10.39 1.32 -1.11
CA ALA A 101 -10.68 2.41 -0.20
C ALA A 101 -12.18 2.51 0.11
N SER A 102 -13.05 2.36 -0.89
CA SER A 102 -14.51 2.36 -0.68
C SER A 102 -14.99 1.19 0.19
N GLN A 103 -14.36 0.02 0.06
CA GLN A 103 -14.72 -1.17 0.82
C GLN A 103 -14.22 -1.09 2.27
N LEU A 104 -12.99 -0.62 2.49
CA LEU A 104 -12.29 -0.72 3.77
C LEU A 104 -12.22 0.59 4.56
N GLY A 105 -12.26 1.75 3.90
CA GLY A 105 -12.05 3.07 4.50
C GLY A 105 -12.96 3.33 5.70
N LYS A 106 -14.26 3.53 5.46
CA LYS A 106 -15.24 3.78 6.54
C LYS A 106 -15.51 2.58 7.45
N LYS A 107 -15.31 1.35 6.97
CA LYS A 107 -15.63 0.13 7.74
C LYS A 107 -14.54 -0.24 8.75
N THR A 108 -13.29 -0.19 8.31
CA THR A 108 -12.15 -0.74 9.05
C THR A 108 -11.02 0.26 9.27
N GLY A 109 -11.07 1.43 8.62
CA GLY A 109 -10.02 2.43 8.67
C GLY A 109 -8.80 2.00 7.84
N LEU A 110 -8.96 1.88 6.52
CA LEU A 110 -7.84 1.63 5.62
C LEU A 110 -6.77 2.71 5.78
N VAL A 111 -5.52 2.29 5.98
CA VAL A 111 -4.36 3.19 5.96
C VAL A 111 -3.75 3.19 4.56
N PHE A 112 -3.80 4.33 3.90
CA PHE A 112 -3.09 4.58 2.66
C PHE A 112 -1.70 5.15 2.98
N VAL A 113 -0.66 4.38 2.68
CA VAL A 113 0.74 4.75 2.96
C VAL A 113 1.40 5.24 1.66
N ASP A 114 1.77 6.51 1.60
CA ASP A 114 2.52 7.08 0.46
C ASP A 114 4.01 7.18 0.77
N CYS A 115 4.76 6.21 0.26
CA CYS A 115 6.22 6.17 0.22
C CYS A 115 6.78 6.47 -1.18
N THR A 116 5.98 7.05 -2.08
CA THR A 116 6.44 7.44 -3.42
C THR A 116 7.32 8.69 -3.38
N ALA A 117 7.95 8.99 -4.51
CA ALA A 117 8.68 10.22 -4.72
C ALA A 117 8.04 11.07 -5.85
N SER A 118 6.73 10.96 -6.05
CA SER A 118 6.00 11.65 -7.13
C SER A 118 4.87 12.53 -6.59
N SER A 119 4.43 13.53 -7.37
CA SER A 119 3.20 14.29 -7.12
C SER A 119 1.95 13.60 -7.67
N ASP A 120 2.10 12.52 -8.44
CA ASP A 120 0.99 11.84 -9.12
C ASP A 120 -0.03 11.24 -8.13
N THR A 121 0.37 11.05 -6.87
CA THR A 121 -0.50 10.54 -5.81
C THR A 121 -1.51 11.57 -5.30
N ILE A 122 -1.36 12.87 -5.58
CA ILE A 122 -2.21 13.94 -5.02
C ILE A 122 -3.71 13.68 -5.24
N VAL A 123 -4.10 13.32 -6.46
CA VAL A 123 -5.51 13.08 -6.79
C VAL A 123 -6.05 11.88 -6.01
N VAL A 124 -5.27 10.80 -5.93
CA VAL A 124 -5.65 9.60 -5.18
C VAL A 124 -5.74 9.90 -3.69
N LEU A 125 -4.77 10.65 -3.13
CA LEU A 125 -4.72 11.03 -1.72
C LEU A 125 -6.00 11.79 -1.30
N LYS A 126 -6.45 12.76 -2.10
CA LYS A 126 -7.73 13.47 -1.85
C LYS A 126 -8.90 12.50 -1.82
N GLN A 127 -9.02 11.66 -2.84
CA GLN A 127 -10.15 10.72 -2.97
C GLN A 127 -10.18 9.68 -1.85
N VAL A 128 -9.05 9.14 -1.41
CA VAL A 128 -9.03 8.13 -0.33
C VAL A 128 -9.39 8.74 1.03
N VAL A 129 -9.04 10.01 1.27
CA VAL A 129 -9.47 10.74 2.47
C VAL A 129 -10.99 10.89 2.50
N ASP A 130 -11.60 11.27 1.38
CA ASP A 130 -13.07 11.39 1.26
C ASP A 130 -13.79 10.04 1.49
N LEU A 131 -13.10 8.93 1.18
CA LEU A 131 -13.55 7.56 1.43
C LEU A 131 -13.30 7.07 2.87
N GLY A 132 -12.83 7.95 3.77
CA GLY A 132 -12.61 7.65 5.18
C GLY A 132 -11.32 6.89 5.47
N CYS A 133 -10.34 6.92 4.56
CA CYS A 133 -9.03 6.33 4.80
C CYS A 133 -8.16 7.24 5.69
N CYS A 134 -7.30 6.62 6.50
CA CYS A 134 -6.19 7.30 7.13
C CYS A 134 -5.04 7.41 6.12
N VAL A 135 -4.35 8.54 6.06
CA VAL A 135 -3.21 8.74 5.16
C VAL A 135 -1.94 8.95 5.97
N VAL A 136 -0.89 8.19 5.63
CA VAL A 136 0.45 8.32 6.21
C VAL A 136 1.43 8.52 5.07
N MET A 137 2.30 9.53 5.15
CA MET A 137 3.18 9.90 4.03
C MET A 137 4.62 10.08 4.47
N ALA A 138 5.54 9.49 3.70
CA ALA A 138 6.94 9.90 3.66
C ALA A 138 7.21 10.87 2.50
N ASN A 139 6.31 10.88 1.51
CA ASN A 139 6.35 11.78 0.37
C ASN A 139 5.92 13.20 0.78
N LYS A 140 6.84 14.17 0.63
CA LYS A 140 6.58 15.58 0.97
C LYS A 140 5.93 16.36 -0.18
N LYS A 141 6.10 15.91 -1.43
CA LYS A 141 5.66 16.66 -2.62
C LYS A 141 4.17 17.04 -2.56
N PRO A 142 3.23 16.15 -2.17
CA PRO A 142 1.81 16.49 -2.08
C PRO A 142 1.47 17.64 -1.13
N LEU A 143 2.33 17.92 -0.14
CA LEU A 143 2.11 18.96 0.86
C LEU A 143 2.85 20.26 0.56
N THR A 144 3.94 20.20 -0.20
CA THR A 144 4.82 21.36 -0.43
C THR A 144 4.80 21.87 -1.87
N SER A 145 4.29 21.11 -2.83
CA SER A 145 4.10 21.59 -4.20
C SER A 145 3.01 22.65 -4.24
N THR A 146 3.19 23.66 -5.10
CA THR A 146 2.18 24.69 -5.34
C THR A 146 0.83 24.05 -5.65
N MET A 147 -0.15 24.28 -4.77
CA MET A 147 -1.53 23.85 -5.00
C MET A 147 -2.10 24.68 -6.15
N ASN A 148 -1.98 24.18 -7.39
CA ASN A 148 -2.80 24.68 -8.48
C ASN A 148 -4.25 24.22 -8.22
N LEU A 149 -4.97 25.00 -7.43
CA LEU A 149 -6.41 24.87 -7.21
C LEU A 149 -7.11 25.45 -8.43
N SER A 150 -7.36 24.61 -9.44
CA SER A 150 -8.37 24.92 -10.45
C SER A 150 -9.74 24.63 -9.82
N PHE A 151 -10.48 25.68 -9.48
CA PHE A 151 -11.90 25.61 -9.09
C PHE A 151 -12.77 25.45 -10.33
#